data_AF-A0A9D1Y760-F1
#
_entry.id   AF-A0A9D1Y760-F1
#
_cell.length_a   1.000
_cell.length_b   1.000
_cell.length_c   1.000
_cell.angle_alpha   90.00
_cell.angle_beta   90.00
_cell.angle_gamma   90.00
#
_symmetry.space_group_name_H-M   'P 1'
#
loop_
_entity.id
_entity.type
_entity.pdbx_description
1 polymer ?
#
loop_
_entity_poly.entity_id
_entity_poly.type
_entity_poly.pdbx_seq_one_letter_code
_entity_poly.pdbx_strand_id
1 'polypeptide(L)'
;MELGYDSFSSELPEDCLELLFQLGKEKGVDPLASIESEDYFCKLCASYSGPAEGRAAFFQTAIERDFKVMKEAPVWIQGSEWPFYRGKPMMFVGQLDTVVHWDGIASTVSFYVFWDWESGKVQTITQCD
;
A
#
# COMPACT_ATOMS: atom_id res chain seq x y z
N MET A 1 -24.50 -26.92 -0.59
CA MET A 1 -23.81 -25.81 0.09
C MET A 1 -22.79 -25.33 -0.93
N GLU A 2 -23.22 -24.43 -1.81
CA GLU A 2 -22.29 -23.82 -2.77
C GLU A 2 -21.33 -22.98 -1.93
N LEU A 3 -20.05 -23.39 -1.91
CA LEU A 3 -18.99 -22.53 -1.45
C LEU A 3 -19.00 -21.36 -2.43
N GLY A 4 -19.56 -20.24 -2.00
CA GLY A 4 -19.39 -18.97 -2.69
C GLY A 4 -17.90 -18.69 -2.70
N TYR A 5 -17.23 -19.10 -3.78
CA TYR A 5 -16.00 -18.46 -4.18
C TYR A 5 -16.41 -17.03 -4.46
N ASP A 6 -16.21 -16.14 -3.48
CA ASP A 6 -16.08 -14.73 -3.80
C ASP A 6 -14.97 -14.67 -4.83
N SER A 7 -15.39 -14.57 -6.09
CA SER A 7 -14.52 -14.17 -7.18
C SER A 7 -14.00 -12.82 -6.76
N PHE A 8 -12.78 -12.78 -6.22
CA PHE A 8 -12.07 -11.54 -5.98
C PHE A 8 -12.06 -10.79 -7.31
N SER A 9 -12.99 -9.84 -7.44
CA SER A 9 -13.21 -9.04 -8.64
C SER A 9 -12.76 -7.65 -8.25
N SER A 10 -11.57 -7.29 -8.70
CA SER A 10 -11.10 -5.92 -8.54
C SER A 10 -11.93 -4.98 -9.41
N GLU A 11 -12.16 -3.77 -8.92
CA GLU A 11 -12.72 -2.67 -9.71
C GLU A 11 -11.67 -2.00 -10.60
N LEU A 12 -10.39 -2.31 -10.43
CA LEU A 12 -9.32 -1.80 -11.26
C LEU A 12 -9.41 -2.36 -12.68
N PRO A 13 -9.26 -1.51 -13.71
CA PRO A 13 -9.13 -1.98 -15.09
C PRO A 13 -7.95 -2.95 -15.22
N GLU A 14 -8.16 -4.09 -15.91
CA GLU A 14 -7.12 -5.14 -16.08
C GLU A 14 -5.82 -4.58 -16.66
N ASP A 15 -5.92 -3.64 -17.62
CA ASP A 15 -4.78 -3.00 -18.28
C ASP A 15 -3.99 -2.04 -17.37
N CYS A 16 -4.56 -1.67 -16.22
CA CYS A 16 -3.90 -0.89 -15.18
C CYS A 16 -3.36 -1.78 -14.06
N LEU A 17 -4.04 -2.88 -13.75
CA LEU A 17 -3.76 -3.73 -12.60
C LEU A 17 -2.33 -4.27 -12.62
N GLU A 18 -1.91 -4.89 -13.74
CA GLU A 18 -0.56 -5.46 -13.87
C GLU A 18 0.52 -4.39 -13.71
N LEU A 19 0.33 -3.23 -14.36
CA LEU A 19 1.26 -2.11 -14.28
C LEU A 19 1.36 -1.54 -12.87
N LEU A 20 0.23 -1.40 -12.18
CA LEU A 20 0.18 -0.89 -10.80
C LEU A 20 0.84 -1.86 -9.81
N PHE A 21 0.66 -3.18 -9.98
CA PHE A 21 1.39 -4.16 -9.18
C PHE A 21 2.90 -4.09 -9.41
N GLN A 22 3.33 -3.94 -10.67
CA GLN A 22 4.74 -3.82 -11.00
C GLN A 22 5.37 -2.58 -10.34
N LEU A 23 4.74 -1.42 -10.48
CA LEU A 23 5.22 -0.15 -9.90
C LEU A 23 5.10 -0.13 -8.37
N GLY A 24 4.01 -0.69 -7.84
CA GLY A 24 3.73 -0.75 -6.40
C GLY A 24 4.77 -1.59 -5.66
N LYS A 25 5.17 -2.73 -6.23
CA LYS A 25 6.18 -3.61 -5.65
C LYS A 25 7.51 -2.89 -5.38
N GLU A 26 7.95 -2.02 -6.28
CA GLU A 26 9.20 -1.26 -6.11
C GLU A 26 9.13 -0.25 -4.95
N LYS A 27 7.93 0.19 -4.59
CA LYS A 27 7.68 1.22 -3.57
C LYS A 27 7.07 0.66 -2.28
N GLY A 28 6.86 -0.65 -2.20
CA GLY A 28 6.20 -1.29 -1.06
C GLY A 28 4.73 -0.88 -0.93
N VAL A 29 4.02 -0.80 -2.05
CA VAL A 29 2.60 -0.44 -2.14
C VAL A 29 1.86 -1.54 -2.89
N ASP A 30 0.71 -1.94 -2.36
CA ASP A 30 -0.18 -2.92 -2.99
C ASP A 30 -1.52 -2.25 -3.31
N PRO A 31 -1.91 -2.16 -4.59
CA PRO A 31 -3.17 -1.56 -5.00
C PRO A 31 -4.41 -2.21 -4.41
N LEU A 32 -4.30 -3.44 -3.91
CA LEU A 32 -5.41 -4.26 -3.40
C LEU A 32 -5.28 -4.59 -1.92
N ALA A 33 -4.34 -3.94 -1.20
CA ALA A 33 -4.15 -4.16 0.24
C ALA A 33 -5.38 -3.81 1.08
N SER A 34 -6.20 -2.87 0.63
CA SER A 34 -7.44 -2.47 1.29
C SER A 34 -8.41 -1.82 0.30
N ILE A 35 -9.68 -1.69 0.70
CA ILE A 35 -10.71 -0.99 -0.09
C ILE A 35 -10.27 0.45 -0.40
N GLU A 36 -9.64 1.13 0.56
CA GLU A 36 -9.15 2.49 0.36
C GLU A 36 -7.97 2.57 -0.62
N SER A 37 -7.10 1.56 -0.63
CA SER A 37 -6.02 1.45 -1.62
C SER A 37 -6.61 1.29 -3.01
N GLU A 38 -7.54 0.35 -3.17
CA GLU A 38 -8.19 0.08 -4.45
C GLU A 38 -8.94 1.31 -4.96
N ASP A 39 -9.74 1.96 -4.11
CA ASP A 39 -10.48 3.19 -4.45
C ASP A 39 -9.55 4.33 -4.88
N TYR A 40 -8.39 4.50 -4.22
CA TYR A 40 -7.39 5.47 -4.64
C TYR A 40 -6.85 5.16 -6.05
N PHE A 41 -6.48 3.91 -6.32
CA PHE A 41 -5.94 3.53 -7.62
C PHE A 41 -7.00 3.56 -8.73
N CYS A 42 -8.25 3.19 -8.45
CA CYS A 42 -9.37 3.34 -9.38
C CYS A 42 -9.55 4.81 -9.80
N LYS A 43 -9.50 5.74 -8.83
CA LYS A 43 -9.54 7.18 -9.11
C LYS A 43 -8.32 7.65 -9.90
N LEU A 44 -7.13 7.13 -9.59
CA LEU A 44 -5.91 7.45 -10.33
C LEU A 44 -6.02 7.00 -11.80
N CYS A 45 -6.47 5.77 -12.04
CA CYS A 45 -6.75 5.24 -13.38
C CYS A 45 -7.75 6.11 -14.13
N ALA A 46 -8.89 6.44 -13.51
CA ALA A 46 -9.94 7.26 -14.11
C ALA A 46 -9.48 8.70 -14.43
N SER A 47 -8.49 9.22 -13.70
CA SER A 47 -7.95 10.57 -13.92
C SER A 47 -6.99 10.68 -15.11
N TYR A 48 -6.50 9.55 -15.65
CA TYR A 48 -5.56 9.55 -16.75
C TYR A 48 -6.27 9.55 -18.11
N SER A 49 -6.18 10.65 -18.85
CA SER A 49 -6.77 10.80 -20.19
C SER A 49 -5.74 10.84 -21.32
N GLY A 50 -4.49 10.48 -21.03
CA GLY A 50 -3.38 10.50 -21.99
C GLY A 50 -3.29 9.22 -22.84
N PRO A 51 -2.32 9.16 -23.77
CA PRO A 51 -2.07 7.96 -24.58
C PRO A 51 -1.49 6.82 -23.72
N ALA A 52 -1.63 5.56 -24.15
CA ALA A 52 -1.26 4.39 -23.33
C ALA A 52 0.21 4.40 -22.88
N GLU A 53 1.11 4.88 -23.73
CA GLU A 53 2.56 4.91 -23.49
C GLU A 53 2.96 5.86 -22.35
N GLY A 54 2.14 6.87 -22.07
CA GLY A 54 2.38 7.82 -20.96
C GLY A 54 1.86 7.34 -19.61
N ARG A 55 1.08 6.26 -19.56
CA ARG A 55 0.37 5.82 -18.35
C ARG A 55 1.33 5.38 -17.25
N ALA A 56 2.37 4.63 -17.59
CA ALA A 56 3.38 4.16 -16.64
C ALA A 56 4.08 5.33 -15.94
N ALA A 57 4.54 6.32 -16.71
CA ALA A 57 5.18 7.52 -16.15
C ALA A 57 4.21 8.32 -15.26
N PHE A 58 2.93 8.39 -15.65
CA PHE A 58 1.90 9.04 -14.85
C PHE A 58 1.67 8.34 -13.51
N PHE A 59 1.49 7.02 -13.50
CA PHE A 59 1.30 6.23 -12.27
C PHE A 59 2.53 6.30 -11.36
N GLN A 60 3.73 6.15 -11.92
CA GLN A 60 4.96 6.27 -11.16
C GLN A 60 5.06 7.65 -10.48
N THR A 61 4.80 8.73 -11.22
CA THR A 61 4.81 10.09 -10.67
C THR A 61 3.79 10.25 -9.55
N ALA A 62 2.59 9.70 -9.70
CA ALA A 62 1.55 9.76 -8.68
C ALA A 62 1.94 8.98 -7.42
N ILE A 63 2.49 7.77 -7.57
CA ILE A 63 2.94 6.96 -6.44
C ILE A 63 4.05 7.69 -5.67
N GLU A 64 5.06 8.21 -6.36
CA GLU A 64 6.16 8.97 -5.73
C GLU A 64 5.70 10.29 -5.09
N ARG A 65 4.66 10.90 -5.66
CA ARG A 65 4.05 12.11 -5.11
C ARG A 65 3.27 11.80 -3.84
N ASP A 66 2.48 10.74 -3.80
CA ASP A 66 1.47 10.57 -2.74
C ASP A 66 1.92 9.60 -1.64
N PHE A 67 2.65 8.53 -1.96
CA PHE A 67 3.18 7.57 -0.99
C PHE A 67 4.50 8.08 -0.41
N LYS A 68 4.38 9.08 0.46
CA LYS A 68 5.53 9.76 1.06
C LYS A 68 6.21 8.92 2.13
N VAL A 69 7.54 8.99 2.10
CA VAL A 69 8.44 8.33 3.04
C VAL A 69 9.32 9.40 3.68
N MET A 70 9.42 9.42 5.01
CA MET A 70 10.20 10.43 5.73
C MET A 70 11.71 10.19 5.65
N LYS A 71 12.16 8.94 5.71
CA LYS A 71 13.60 8.61 5.74
C LYS A 71 13.95 7.43 4.84
N GLU A 72 13.42 6.25 5.15
CA GLU A 72 13.70 4.99 4.45
C GLU A 72 12.36 4.32 4.15
N ALA A 73 12.28 3.57 3.05
CA ALA A 73 11.05 2.87 2.67
C ALA A 73 10.71 1.76 3.69
N PRO A 74 9.42 1.43 3.89
CA PRO A 74 9.05 0.32 4.77
C PRO A 74 9.57 -1.00 4.20
N VAL A 75 10.08 -1.86 5.07
CA VAL A 75 10.44 -3.25 4.75
C VAL A 75 9.36 -4.13 5.33
N TRP A 76 8.35 -4.45 4.51
CA TRP A 76 7.22 -5.27 4.92
C TRP A 76 7.66 -6.71 5.19
N ILE A 77 7.20 -7.29 6.30
CA ILE A 77 7.34 -8.73 6.59
C ILE A 77 6.31 -9.52 5.77
N GLN A 78 5.08 -8.99 5.71
CA GLN A 78 3.94 -9.60 5.03
C GLN A 78 3.52 -8.73 3.84
N GLY A 79 2.21 -8.67 3.53
CA GLY A 79 1.68 -7.77 2.50
C GLY A 79 1.88 -6.30 2.89
N SER A 80 1.99 -5.41 1.90
CA SER A 80 2.14 -3.97 2.16
C SER A 80 0.79 -3.35 2.54
N GLU A 81 0.59 -3.09 3.82
CA GLU A 81 -0.67 -2.57 4.37
C GLU A 81 -0.62 -1.06 4.57
N TRP A 82 -0.38 -0.32 3.49
CA TRP A 82 -0.23 1.14 3.58
C TRP A 82 -1.56 1.80 4.01
N PRO A 83 -1.63 2.50 5.15
CA PRO A 83 -2.87 3.04 5.65
C PRO A 83 -3.28 4.33 4.92
N PHE A 84 -4.59 4.52 4.80
CA PHE A 84 -5.20 5.70 4.19
C PHE A 84 -5.95 6.53 5.22
N TYR A 85 -5.98 7.84 5.01
CA TYR A 85 -6.82 8.76 5.76
C TYR A 85 -7.38 9.84 4.83
N ARG A 86 -8.70 10.04 4.88
CA ARG A 86 -9.43 10.99 4.00
C ARG A 86 -9.16 10.75 2.51
N GLY A 87 -9.07 9.48 2.11
CA GLY A 87 -8.85 9.06 0.73
C GLY A 87 -7.43 9.29 0.19
N LYS A 88 -6.45 9.58 1.06
CA LYS A 88 -5.05 9.72 0.70
C LYS A 88 -4.18 8.74 1.49
N PRO A 89 -3.09 8.22 0.91
CA PRO A 89 -2.12 7.43 1.65
C PRO A 89 -1.48 8.29 2.74
N MET A 90 -1.31 7.74 3.94
CA MET A 90 -0.61 8.43 5.03
C MET A 90 0.91 8.43 4.77
N MET A 91 1.65 9.38 5.33
CA MET A 91 3.10 9.39 5.18
C MET A 91 3.74 8.33 6.08
N PHE A 92 4.64 7.50 5.52
CA PHE A 92 5.44 6.58 6.31
C PHE A 92 6.56 7.35 7.05
N VAL A 93 6.58 7.20 8.37
CA VAL A 93 7.52 7.90 9.26
C VAL A 93 8.76 7.03 9.53
N GLY A 94 8.54 5.74 9.76
CA GLY A 94 9.61 4.80 10.06
C GLY A 94 9.08 3.48 10.59
N GLN A 95 10.00 2.54 10.76
CA GLN A 95 9.73 1.22 11.33
C GLN A 95 10.60 0.96 12.56
N LEU A 96 10.07 0.18 13.49
CA LEU A 96 10.79 -0.38 14.63
C LEU A 96 10.70 -1.90 14.55
N ASP A 97 11.86 -2.54 14.44
CA ASP A 97 11.98 -3.99 14.38
C ASP A 97 12.42 -4.53 15.75
N THR A 98 11.80 -5.62 16.18
CA THR A 98 12.16 -6.32 17.42
C THR A 98 12.00 -7.82 17.27
N VAL A 99 12.57 -8.58 18.20
CA VAL A 99 12.41 -10.04 18.27
C VAL A 99 11.68 -10.37 19.55
N VAL A 100 10.57 -11.11 19.43
CA VAL A 100 9.78 -11.58 20.57
C VAL A 100 9.93 -13.08 20.68
N HIS A 101 10.07 -13.57 21.92
CA HIS A 101 10.14 -14.99 22.22
C HIS A 101 8.81 -15.49 22.77
N TRP A 102 8.13 -16.37 22.02
CA TRP A 102 6.90 -17.05 22.43
C TRP A 102 7.15 -18.55 22.46
N ASP A 103 6.95 -19.18 23.63
CA ASP A 103 7.12 -20.63 23.82
C ASP A 103 8.45 -21.20 23.29
N GLY A 104 9.53 -20.41 23.37
CA GLY A 104 10.87 -20.79 22.91
C GLY A 104 11.14 -20.56 21.42
N ILE A 105 10.17 -20.05 20.66
CA ILE A 105 10.31 -19.65 19.25
C ILE A 105 10.57 -18.14 19.20
N ALA A 106 11.57 -17.74 18.43
CA ALA A 106 11.86 -16.33 18.15
C ALA A 106 11.14 -15.91 16.88
N SER A 107 10.36 -14.83 16.96
CA SER A 107 9.69 -14.21 15.81
C SER A 107 10.08 -12.74 15.70
N THR A 108 10.32 -12.29 14.47
CA THR A 108 10.52 -10.89 14.15
C THR A 108 9.18 -10.18 14.16
N VAL A 109 9.09 -9.07 14.90
CA VAL A 109 7.92 -8.21 14.93
C VAL A 109 8.34 -6.81 14.49
N SER A 110 7.65 -6.26 13.50
CA SER A 110 7.89 -4.91 12.99
C SER A 110 6.68 -4.02 13.25
N PHE A 111 6.93 -2.82 13.74
CA PHE A 111 5.94 -1.76 13.92
C PHE A 111 6.19 -0.66 12.90
N TYR A 112 5.23 -0.42 12.01
CA TYR A 112 5.30 0.61 10.97
C TYR A 112 4.48 1.81 11.42
N VAL A 113 5.07 3.00 11.44
CA VAL A 113 4.43 4.23 11.91
C VAL A 113 4.08 5.12 10.73
N PHE A 114 2.81 5.54 10.67
CA PHE A 114 2.29 6.43 9.65
C PHE A 114 1.69 7.68 10.29
N TRP A 115 1.82 8.81 9.60
CA TRP A 115 1.36 10.10 10.08
C TRP A 115 0.70 10.90 8.96
N ASP A 116 -0.43 11.51 9.28
CA ASP A 116 -1.05 12.54 8.47
C ASP A 116 -0.68 13.91 9.03
N TRP A 117 0.13 14.67 8.30
CA TRP A 117 0.68 15.94 8.77
C TRP A 117 -0.38 17.05 8.90
N GLU A 118 -1.46 16.97 8.12
CA GLU A 118 -2.54 17.97 8.14
C GLU A 118 -3.39 17.85 9.42
N SER A 119 -3.79 16.63 9.81
CA SER A 119 -4.65 16.40 10.97
C SER A 119 -3.91 16.01 12.25
N GLY A 120 -2.65 15.60 12.15
CA GLY A 120 -1.90 15.03 13.26
C GLY A 120 -2.24 13.55 13.54
N LYS A 121 -3.10 12.91 12.73
CA LYS A 121 -3.48 11.50 12.96
C LYS A 121 -2.26 10.60 12.78
N VAL A 122 -2.08 9.68 13.72
CA VAL A 122 -1.08 8.62 13.67
C VAL A 122 -1.79 7.28 13.54
N GLN A 123 -1.21 6.39 12.73
CA GLN A 123 -1.65 5.01 12.61
C GLN A 123 -0.42 4.10 12.61
N THR A 124 -0.55 2.93 13.23
CA THR A 124 0.51 1.92 13.28
C THR A 124 0.02 0.62 12.69
N ILE A 125 0.87 -0.05 11.93
CA ILE A 125 0.69 -1.43 11.49
C ILE A 125 1.70 -2.30 12.22
N THR A 126 1.31 -3.52 12.56
CA THR A 126 2.20 -4.50 13.21
C THR A 126 2.19 -5.78 12.41
N GLN A 127 3.37 -6.26 12.01
CA GLN A 127 3.53 -7.53 11.31
C GLN A 127 4.50 -8.44 12.06
N CYS A 128 4.30 -9.75 11.92
CA CYS A 128 5.11 -10.79 12.51
C CYS A 128 5.41 -11.87 11.47
N ASP A 129 6.60 -12.46 11.52
CA ASP A 129 6.97 -13.63 10.69
C ASP A 129 6.50 -14.97 11.26
#